data_AF-A0A3P7YTB7-F1
#
_entry.id   AF-A0A3P7YTB7-F1
#
_cell.length_a   1.000
_cell.length_b   1.000
_cell.length_c   1.000
_cell.angle_alpha   90.00
_cell.angle_beta   90.00
_cell.angle_gamma   90.00
#
_symmetry.space_group_name_H-M   'P 1'
#
loop_
_entity.id
_entity.type
_entity.pdbx_description
1 polymer ?
#
loop_
_entity_poly.entity_id
_entity_poly.type
_entity_poly.pdbx_seq_one_letter_code
_entity_poly.pdbx_strand_id
1 'polypeptide(L)'
;MIFIAGSIGYGFAPIGLGITTRIVGKVLLPTLTIDQVCWIEYENLWIGPRQTDLVRLGARFPPCMRFDPVLHDSVIKRQKKFDRASGCCIRNDGGGCYQTHREVCSRTLATWLHYETVSFSKPQTKELLSTNIADREIDVHILKASHPENNSHSHNNNISSIIHSLRSTRLVGQAGPVCGLDPDFCARPRSIGAFAWSETDVTKWPVNICELPDTVPNMGGYAPHMECQVTGHPCCLGIKGECIMTTQEHCDFVRGFYYPNAALCSQVNCLNQICGMSPFINNEYPNQMYRIFTSLFLHAGVLHLILSLGVQMIFMRDLEKMIGWHRITLVYILSGCIGSLTSGIFLPYQVETGPTGAQFALLGITLVDFIHCWNFLAHPWYALLRNILLVFILFTFGLLPWIDNYANAGSFLSGILLSFILLPFRGFIYPPVSLTASIATSVNQNIFDNNYYNTPITSPRTPSILFNFNLPDINRKSCTSLQHQSSMHPQYLQQLQLQQQNSKCHHRCFIIILCSILWLILCIGLILMFIWGPIINCRFCNYFTCLPLTSNFCDNLQVNVKQRSDCILPNWI
;
A
#
# COMPACT_ATOMS: atom_id res chain seq x y z
N MET A 1 -4.85 17.90 -9.00
CA MET A 1 -5.78 17.08 -9.82
C MET A 1 -6.06 15.72 -9.19
N ILE A 2 -5.06 14.85 -8.95
CA ILE A 2 -5.28 13.51 -8.37
C ILE A 2 -6.01 13.56 -7.02
N PHE A 3 -5.58 14.45 -6.12
CA PHE A 3 -6.23 14.64 -4.82
C PHE A 3 -7.72 15.06 -4.95
N ILE A 4 -8.02 15.97 -5.87
CA ILE A 4 -9.39 16.48 -6.09
C ILE A 4 -10.27 15.34 -6.63
N ALA A 5 -9.80 14.62 -7.64
CA ALA A 5 -10.50 13.47 -8.21
C ALA A 5 -10.73 12.36 -7.17
N GLY A 6 -9.71 12.05 -6.36
CA GLY A 6 -9.83 11.06 -5.28
C GLY A 6 -10.84 11.48 -4.20
N SER A 7 -10.87 12.76 -3.83
CA SER A 7 -11.81 13.28 -2.83
C SER A 7 -13.25 13.29 -3.33
N ILE A 8 -13.47 13.55 -4.62
CA ILE A 8 -14.81 13.50 -5.24
C ILE A 8 -15.30 12.05 -5.34
N GLY A 9 -14.42 11.11 -5.71
CA GLY A 9 -14.80 9.71 -5.92
C GLY A 9 -14.99 8.91 -4.63
N TYR A 10 -14.09 9.07 -3.66
CA TYR A 10 -14.07 8.24 -2.43
C TYR A 10 -14.63 8.95 -1.18
N GLY A 11 -14.78 10.27 -1.24
CA GLY A 11 -15.22 11.08 -0.10
C GLY A 11 -14.13 11.31 0.95
N PHE A 12 -14.54 11.83 2.10
CA PHE A 12 -13.65 12.18 3.22
C PHE A 12 -13.77 11.18 4.37
N ALA A 13 -12.64 10.94 5.04
CA ALA A 13 -12.60 10.27 6.33
C ALA A 13 -13.07 11.22 7.45
N PRO A 14 -13.48 10.69 8.62
CA PRO A 14 -13.77 11.50 9.80
C PRO A 14 -12.58 12.42 10.16
N ILE A 15 -12.87 13.67 10.50
CA ILE A 15 -11.82 14.67 10.80
C ILE A 15 -11.49 14.59 12.29
N GLY A 16 -10.20 14.42 12.62
CA GLY A 16 -9.74 14.41 14.00
C GLY A 16 -8.24 14.16 14.15
N LEU A 17 -7.76 14.04 15.38
CA LEU A 17 -6.33 14.00 15.72
C LEU A 17 -5.79 12.56 15.79
N GLY A 18 -6.24 11.71 14.85
CA GLY A 18 -5.74 10.35 14.72
C GLY A 18 -6.27 9.40 15.79
N ILE A 19 -7.47 9.66 16.32
CA ILE A 19 -8.19 8.71 17.16
C ILE A 19 -9.04 7.82 16.25
N THR A 20 -9.46 6.68 16.77
CA THR A 20 -10.44 5.82 16.13
C THR A 20 -11.86 6.32 16.42
N THR A 21 -12.65 6.52 15.37
CA THR A 21 -14.09 6.82 15.49
C THR A 21 -14.88 5.53 15.40
N ARG A 22 -15.80 5.35 16.35
CA ARG A 22 -16.74 4.23 16.36
C ARG A 22 -18.03 4.65 15.68
N ILE A 23 -18.34 4.01 14.55
CA ILE A 23 -19.57 4.25 13.80
C ILE A 23 -20.52 3.08 14.08
N VAL A 24 -21.76 3.37 14.45
CA VAL A 24 -22.75 2.40 14.91
C VAL A 24 -23.99 2.48 14.03
N GLY A 25 -24.55 1.34 13.66
CA GLY A 25 -25.73 1.26 12.80
C GLY A 25 -26.50 -0.03 13.01
N LYS A 26 -27.79 -0.04 12.65
CA LYS A 26 -28.60 -1.25 12.59
C LYS A 26 -28.60 -1.74 11.16
N VAL A 27 -28.21 -3.00 10.95
CA VAL A 27 -28.14 -3.61 9.61
C VAL A 27 -28.65 -5.04 9.68
N LEU A 28 -29.14 -5.55 8.55
CA LEU A 28 -29.53 -6.95 8.43
C LEU A 28 -28.28 -7.84 8.40
N LEU A 29 -28.19 -8.81 9.32
CA LEU A 29 -27.13 -9.82 9.34
C LEU A 29 -27.51 -11.05 8.49
N PRO A 30 -26.53 -11.95 8.16
CA PRO A 30 -26.81 -13.19 7.43
C PRO A 30 -27.82 -14.11 8.12
N THR A 31 -27.92 -13.98 9.44
CA THR A 31 -28.94 -14.60 10.29
C THR A 31 -30.34 -14.08 10.01
N LEU A 32 -30.55 -13.11 9.12
CA LEU A 32 -31.80 -12.38 8.89
C LEU A 32 -32.35 -11.70 10.15
N THR A 33 -31.45 -11.35 11.07
CA THR A 33 -31.76 -10.54 12.25
C THR A 33 -31.23 -9.13 12.02
N ILE A 34 -31.99 -8.12 12.44
CA ILE A 34 -31.52 -6.74 12.45
C ILE A 34 -30.80 -6.54 13.78
N ASP A 35 -29.49 -6.39 13.71
CA ASP A 35 -28.65 -6.20 14.88
C ASP A 35 -27.86 -4.89 14.78
N GLN A 36 -27.49 -4.37 15.95
CA GLN A 36 -26.68 -3.16 16.05
C GLN A 36 -25.20 -3.54 15.95
N VAL A 37 -24.59 -3.18 14.83
CA VAL A 37 -23.18 -3.44 14.56
C VAL A 37 -22.39 -2.14 14.67
N CYS A 38 -21.08 -2.25 14.84
CA CYS A 38 -20.22 -1.09 14.72
C CYS A 38 -18.97 -1.40 13.91
N TRP A 39 -18.33 -0.33 13.47
CA TRP A 39 -17.03 -0.43 12.83
C TRP A 39 -16.18 0.76 13.23
N ILE A 40 -14.87 0.56 13.12
CA ILE A 40 -13.87 1.51 13.58
C ILE A 40 -13.18 2.11 12.37
N GLU A 41 -13.22 3.44 12.26
CA GLU A 41 -12.56 4.20 11.20
C GLU A 41 -11.50 5.11 11.80
N TYR A 42 -10.36 5.23 11.11
CA TYR A 42 -9.29 6.13 11.51
C TYR A 42 -9.59 7.56 11.08
N GLU A 43 -9.45 8.50 12.01
CA GLU A 43 -9.57 9.93 11.71
C GLU A 43 -8.41 10.41 10.83
N ASN A 44 -8.72 11.34 9.91
CA ASN A 44 -7.75 12.00 9.07
C ASN A 44 -7.68 13.50 9.40
N LEU A 45 -6.61 13.91 10.08
CA LEU A 45 -6.33 15.32 10.41
C LEU A 45 -6.23 16.21 9.17
N TRP A 46 -5.78 15.66 8.04
CA TRP A 46 -5.44 16.43 6.86
C TRP A 46 -6.65 16.85 6.01
N ILE A 47 -7.87 16.47 6.41
CA ILE A 47 -9.11 16.63 5.63
C ILE A 47 -8.95 15.94 4.27
N GLY A 48 -9.01 14.62 4.27
CA GLY A 48 -8.79 13.82 3.06
C GLY A 48 -9.51 12.47 3.09
N PRO A 49 -9.28 11.64 2.06
CA PRO A 49 -9.86 10.31 1.98
C PRO A 49 -9.30 9.38 3.05
N ARG A 50 -9.88 8.17 3.15
CA ARG A 50 -9.45 7.13 4.09
C ARG A 50 -8.11 6.54 3.67
N GLN A 51 -7.42 5.90 4.62
CA GLN A 51 -6.16 5.22 4.33
C GLN A 51 -6.33 4.11 3.28
N THR A 52 -7.42 3.34 3.34
CA THR A 52 -7.77 2.32 2.32
C THR A 52 -7.87 2.91 0.92
N ASP A 53 -8.51 4.07 0.78
CA ASP A 53 -8.70 4.74 -0.50
C ASP A 53 -7.39 5.38 -1.00
N LEU A 54 -6.55 5.89 -0.09
CA LEU A 54 -5.19 6.34 -0.44
C LEU A 54 -4.35 5.18 -0.99
N VAL A 55 -4.42 4.00 -0.37
CA VAL A 55 -3.76 2.79 -0.88
C VAL A 55 -4.31 2.42 -2.25
N ARG A 56 -5.63 2.44 -2.47
CA ARG A 56 -6.22 2.21 -3.81
C ARG A 56 -5.72 3.19 -4.87
N LEU A 57 -5.47 4.44 -4.50
CA LEU A 57 -4.97 5.50 -5.39
C LEU A 57 -3.46 5.41 -5.68
N GLY A 58 -2.72 4.49 -5.03
CA GLY A 58 -1.29 4.31 -5.27
C GLY A 58 -0.38 4.80 -4.14
N ALA A 59 -0.90 5.02 -2.93
CA ALA A 59 -0.07 5.34 -1.77
C ALA A 59 0.94 4.22 -1.48
N ARG A 60 2.05 4.56 -0.82
CA ARG A 60 3.02 3.55 -0.41
C ARG A 60 2.36 2.66 0.64
N PHE A 61 2.31 1.37 0.34
CA PHE A 61 1.91 0.33 1.28
C PHE A 61 2.67 -0.96 0.97
N PRO A 62 3.73 -1.29 1.74
CA PRO A 62 4.62 -2.42 1.47
C PRO A 62 3.94 -3.77 1.25
N PRO A 63 2.82 -4.12 1.93
CA PRO A 63 2.09 -5.35 1.61
C PRO A 63 1.53 -5.42 0.18
N CYS A 64 1.33 -4.29 -0.52
CA CYS A 64 0.99 -4.27 -1.95
C CYS A 64 2.21 -4.41 -2.88
N MET A 65 3.42 -4.26 -2.35
CA MET A 65 4.66 -4.20 -3.12
C MET A 65 5.46 -5.49 -3.05
N ARG A 66 5.37 -6.21 -1.93
CA ARG A 66 6.09 -7.46 -1.66
C ARG A 66 5.29 -8.38 -0.73
N PHE A 67 5.63 -9.66 -0.72
CA PHE A 67 5.04 -10.62 0.20
C PHE A 67 5.34 -10.26 1.66
N ASP A 68 4.31 -10.25 2.50
CA ASP A 68 4.42 -10.02 3.94
C ASP A 68 3.98 -11.29 4.69
N PRO A 69 4.91 -12.02 5.34
CA PRO A 69 4.58 -13.28 6.01
C PRO A 69 3.66 -13.08 7.22
N VAL A 70 3.78 -11.95 7.93
CA VAL A 70 2.95 -11.68 9.11
C VAL A 70 1.50 -11.45 8.69
N LEU A 71 1.26 -10.64 7.66
CA LEU A 71 -0.07 -10.42 7.11
C LEU A 71 -0.64 -11.71 6.50
N HIS A 72 0.17 -12.46 5.75
CA HIS A 72 -0.24 -13.73 5.16
C HIS A 72 -0.67 -14.75 6.23
N ASP A 73 0.13 -14.94 7.28
CA ASP A 73 -0.19 -15.91 8.34
C ASP A 73 -1.39 -15.47 9.20
N SER A 74 -1.50 -14.18 9.50
CA SER A 74 -2.53 -13.65 10.41
C SER A 74 -3.90 -13.44 9.76
N VAL A 75 -3.94 -13.15 8.46
CA VAL A 75 -5.18 -12.90 7.71
C VAL A 75 -5.48 -14.05 6.77
N ILE A 76 -4.64 -14.30 5.76
CA ILE A 76 -4.95 -15.26 4.69
C ILE A 76 -5.00 -16.71 5.22
N LYS A 77 -3.96 -17.14 5.94
CA LYS A 77 -3.89 -18.52 6.47
C LYS A 77 -4.93 -18.75 7.56
N ARG A 78 -5.20 -17.74 8.39
CA ARG A 78 -6.28 -17.77 9.38
C ARG A 78 -7.64 -17.92 8.70
N GLN A 79 -7.92 -17.16 7.65
CA GLN A 79 -9.15 -17.25 6.88
C GLN A 79 -9.31 -18.62 6.22
N LYS A 80 -8.26 -19.15 5.58
CA LYS A 80 -8.27 -20.51 5.01
C LYS A 80 -8.55 -21.58 6.06
N LYS A 81 -8.03 -21.42 7.28
CA LYS A 81 -8.33 -22.33 8.40
C LYS A 81 -9.79 -22.23 8.82
N PHE A 82 -10.35 -21.02 8.87
CA PHE A 82 -11.77 -20.78 9.15
C PHE A 82 -12.64 -21.45 8.09
N ASP A 83 -12.38 -21.21 6.82
CA ASP A 83 -13.16 -21.74 5.70
C ASP A 83 -13.15 -23.28 5.68
N ARG A 84 -12.00 -23.93 5.93
CA ARG A 84 -11.90 -25.40 6.06
C ARG A 84 -12.72 -25.98 7.21
N ALA A 85 -12.86 -25.25 8.30
CA ALA A 85 -13.60 -25.67 9.49
C ALA A 85 -15.07 -25.20 9.49
N SER A 86 -15.46 -24.41 8.48
CA SER A 86 -16.80 -23.85 8.36
C SER A 86 -17.76 -24.87 7.74
N GLY A 87 -19.04 -24.72 8.04
CA GLY A 87 -20.14 -25.49 7.47
C GLY A 87 -21.31 -24.59 7.06
N CYS A 88 -22.28 -25.16 6.35
CA CYS A 88 -23.46 -24.43 5.92
C CYS A 88 -24.51 -24.38 7.03
N CYS A 89 -24.83 -23.19 7.53
CA CYS A 89 -25.89 -22.98 8.52
C CYS A 89 -27.20 -22.71 7.80
N ILE A 90 -28.13 -23.66 7.87
CA ILE A 90 -29.40 -23.64 7.13
C ILE A 90 -30.52 -23.37 8.12
N ARG A 91 -31.33 -22.33 7.88
CA ARG A 91 -32.45 -22.04 8.80
C ARG A 91 -33.56 -23.07 8.66
N ASN A 92 -34.18 -23.42 9.78
CA ASN A 92 -35.26 -24.42 9.81
C ASN A 92 -36.58 -23.90 9.22
N ASP A 93 -36.74 -22.59 9.08
CA ASP A 93 -37.93 -21.94 8.49
C ASP A 93 -37.83 -21.74 6.97
N GLY A 94 -36.75 -22.20 6.34
CA GLY A 94 -36.50 -22.02 4.91
C GLY A 94 -36.10 -20.58 4.53
N GLY A 95 -35.83 -19.69 5.49
CA GLY A 95 -35.49 -18.29 5.21
C GLY A 95 -34.15 -18.10 4.49
N GLY A 96 -33.26 -19.10 4.49
CA GLY A 96 -31.98 -19.06 3.78
C GLY A 96 -30.85 -19.76 4.54
N CYS A 97 -29.63 -19.61 4.03
CA CYS A 97 -28.44 -20.22 4.59
C CYS A 97 -27.18 -19.35 4.40
N TYR A 98 -26.18 -19.59 5.24
CA TYR A 98 -24.90 -18.89 5.16
C TYR A 98 -23.75 -19.74 5.71
N GLN A 99 -22.54 -19.51 5.21
CA GLN A 99 -21.35 -20.24 5.65
C GLN A 99 -20.85 -19.71 7.00
N THR A 100 -20.66 -20.59 7.99
CA THR A 100 -20.15 -20.20 9.32
C THR A 100 -19.58 -21.37 10.13
N HIS A 101 -18.99 -21.07 11.29
CA HIS A 101 -18.57 -22.05 12.27
C HIS A 101 -19.75 -22.53 13.16
N ARG A 102 -19.62 -23.73 13.73
CA ARG A 102 -20.68 -24.36 14.55
C ARG A 102 -21.11 -23.51 15.75
N GLU A 103 -20.19 -22.78 16.36
CA GLU A 103 -20.46 -21.95 17.55
C GLU A 103 -21.41 -20.78 17.27
N VAL A 104 -21.44 -20.35 16.01
CA VAL A 104 -22.14 -19.15 15.58
C VAL A 104 -23.50 -19.47 14.98
N CYS A 105 -23.63 -20.67 14.39
CA CYS A 105 -24.91 -21.17 13.91
C CYS A 105 -25.86 -21.47 15.08
N SER A 106 -27.09 -20.95 15.02
CA SER A 106 -28.10 -21.18 16.06
C SER A 106 -28.41 -22.67 16.22
N ARG A 107 -28.42 -23.18 17.45
CA ARG A 107 -28.73 -24.58 17.74
C ARG A 107 -30.23 -24.90 17.71
N THR A 108 -31.10 -23.88 17.78
CA THR A 108 -32.56 -24.03 17.88
C THR A 108 -33.27 -23.65 16.59
N LEU A 109 -32.78 -22.62 15.88
CA LEU A 109 -33.42 -22.05 14.70
C LEU A 109 -32.78 -22.50 13.39
N ALA A 110 -31.64 -23.19 13.44
CA ALA A 110 -30.91 -23.61 12.27
C ALA A 110 -30.27 -24.99 12.46
N THR A 111 -29.98 -25.61 11.32
CA THR A 111 -29.24 -26.86 11.22
C THR A 111 -27.87 -26.55 10.62
N TRP A 112 -26.81 -26.87 11.34
CA TRP A 112 -25.44 -26.70 10.84
C TRP A 112 -24.99 -27.99 10.14
N LEU A 113 -24.82 -27.89 8.82
CA LEU A 113 -24.36 -28.97 7.96
C LEU A 113 -22.85 -28.87 7.75
N HIS A 114 -22.16 -29.94 8.08
CA HIS A 114 -20.70 -30.09 7.99
C HIS A 114 -20.34 -31.54 7.67
N TYR A 115 -19.11 -31.83 7.23
CA TYR A 115 -18.71 -33.19 6.79
C TYR A 115 -19.02 -34.27 7.85
N GLU A 116 -18.86 -33.95 9.13
CA GLU A 116 -19.15 -34.87 10.25
C GLU A 116 -20.65 -35.22 10.35
N THR A 117 -21.52 -34.28 9.98
CA THR A 117 -22.98 -34.42 10.07
C THR A 117 -23.61 -35.09 8.85
N VAL A 118 -22.89 -35.21 7.73
CA VAL A 118 -23.37 -35.89 6.49
C VAL A 118 -23.36 -37.42 6.62
N SER A 119 -22.88 -37.95 7.75
CA SER A 119 -22.93 -39.37 8.12
C SER A 119 -24.33 -39.82 8.59
N PHE A 120 -25.38 -39.54 7.82
CA PHE A 120 -26.73 -40.05 8.09
C PHE A 120 -27.10 -41.23 7.19
N SER A 121 -26.64 -42.42 7.59
CA SER A 121 -27.42 -43.66 7.42
C SER A 121 -27.04 -44.70 8.47
N LYS A 122 -27.40 -44.45 9.73
CA LYS A 122 -27.77 -45.53 10.65
C LYS A 122 -29.30 -45.51 10.74
N PRO A 123 -30.03 -46.55 10.28
CA PRO A 123 -31.48 -46.57 10.42
C PRO A 123 -31.82 -46.56 11.91
N GLN A 124 -32.60 -45.57 12.34
CA GLN A 124 -33.34 -45.63 13.59
C GLN A 124 -34.50 -46.62 13.39
N THR A 125 -34.31 -47.84 13.84
CA THR A 125 -35.40 -48.74 14.21
C THR A 125 -35.09 -49.28 15.60
N LYS A 126 -35.46 -48.51 16.62
CA LYS A 126 -35.74 -49.05 17.95
C LYS A 126 -37.25 -48.99 18.14
N GLU A 127 -37.76 -50.11 18.64
CA GLU A 127 -39.15 -50.38 19.04
C GLU A 127 -40.14 -50.59 17.88
N LEU A 128 -40.33 -51.85 17.48
CA LEU A 128 -41.53 -52.62 17.83
C LEU A 128 -41.33 -54.09 17.42
N LEU A 129 -41.90 -55.01 18.20
CA LEU A 129 -41.97 -56.48 18.07
C LEU A 129 -40.78 -57.34 18.53
N SER A 130 -40.77 -57.57 19.84
CA SER A 130 -40.88 -58.87 20.51
C SER A 130 -40.57 -60.18 19.76
N THR A 131 -39.82 -61.03 20.48
CA THR A 131 -39.73 -62.51 20.48
C THR A 131 -38.66 -63.20 19.61
N ASN A 132 -37.65 -63.74 20.32
CA ASN A 132 -36.94 -65.02 20.19
C ASN A 132 -36.55 -65.54 18.79
N ILE A 133 -35.26 -65.85 18.60
CA ILE A 133 -34.67 -67.21 18.55
C ILE A 133 -33.19 -67.14 18.07
N ALA A 134 -32.38 -67.98 18.72
CA ALA A 134 -30.96 -68.35 18.62
C ALA A 134 -30.16 -68.22 17.31
N ASP A 135 -28.84 -68.03 17.52
CA ASP A 135 -27.65 -68.52 16.80
C ASP A 135 -27.49 -68.28 15.29
N ARG A 136 -26.46 -67.49 14.92
CA ARG A 136 -25.23 -67.97 14.23
C ARG A 136 -24.32 -66.83 13.76
N GLU A 137 -23.05 -67.01 14.06
CA GLU A 137 -21.84 -66.31 13.62
C GLU A 137 -21.53 -66.65 12.15
N ILE A 138 -21.26 -65.67 11.27
CA ILE A 138 -20.73 -65.92 9.91
C ILE A 138 -19.71 -64.85 9.50
N ASP A 139 -18.59 -65.37 8.99
CA ASP A 139 -17.33 -64.78 8.54
C ASP A 139 -17.39 -63.70 7.45
N VAL A 140 -16.35 -62.87 7.50
CA VAL A 140 -15.96 -61.86 6.51
C VAL A 140 -15.25 -62.53 5.33
N HIS A 141 -15.70 -62.28 4.09
CA HIS A 141 -14.86 -62.47 2.91
C HIS A 141 -14.89 -61.24 1.98
N ILE A 142 -13.70 -60.66 1.82
CA ILE A 142 -13.31 -59.59 0.90
C ILE A 142 -13.18 -60.18 -0.50
N LEU A 143 -13.73 -59.51 -1.53
CA LEU A 143 -13.37 -59.78 -2.93
C LEU A 143 -12.97 -58.50 -3.67
N LYS A 144 -11.79 -58.62 -4.30
CA LYS A 144 -11.01 -57.62 -5.04
C LYS A 144 -11.33 -57.75 -6.54
N ALA A 145 -11.22 -56.65 -7.28
CA ALA A 145 -11.58 -56.51 -8.69
C ALA A 145 -10.65 -57.25 -9.70
N SER A 146 -11.20 -57.59 -10.88
CA SER A 146 -10.46 -57.85 -12.12
C SER A 146 -11.24 -57.38 -13.37
N HIS A 147 -10.48 -56.95 -14.38
CA HIS A 147 -10.87 -56.27 -15.65
C HIS A 147 -11.58 -57.19 -16.70
N PRO A 148 -12.09 -56.64 -17.83
CA PRO A 148 -13.29 -57.10 -18.55
C PRO A 148 -12.99 -57.84 -19.86
N GLU A 149 -13.99 -58.56 -20.41
CA GLU A 149 -14.06 -58.88 -21.85
C GLU A 149 -15.49 -59.18 -22.34
N ASN A 150 -15.89 -58.40 -23.35
CA ASN A 150 -16.73 -58.64 -24.54
C ASN A 150 -18.11 -59.36 -24.55
N ASN A 151 -19.03 -58.64 -25.23
CA ASN A 151 -20.05 -59.04 -26.21
C ASN A 151 -21.27 -59.89 -25.79
N SER A 152 -22.47 -59.29 -25.81
CA SER A 152 -23.36 -59.25 -27.00
C SER A 152 -24.83 -58.92 -26.66
N HIS A 153 -25.46 -58.22 -27.61
CA HIS A 153 -26.86 -57.80 -27.81
C HIS A 153 -28.01 -58.30 -26.92
N SER A 154 -28.88 -57.35 -26.51
CA SER A 154 -30.29 -57.31 -26.93
C SER A 154 -30.96 -56.01 -26.45
N HIS A 155 -31.54 -55.26 -27.39
CA HIS A 155 -32.48 -54.16 -27.13
C HIS A 155 -33.73 -54.66 -26.41
N ASN A 156 -34.19 -53.96 -25.38
CA ASN A 156 -35.59 -53.53 -25.27
C ASN A 156 -35.77 -52.46 -24.20
N ASN A 157 -36.62 -51.49 -24.55
CA ASN A 157 -36.83 -50.22 -23.89
C ASN A 157 -37.54 -50.38 -22.55
N ASN A 158 -37.10 -49.65 -21.53
CA ASN A 158 -38.00 -49.03 -20.57
C ASN A 158 -37.33 -47.81 -19.93
N ILE A 159 -37.97 -46.67 -20.14
CA ILE A 159 -37.65 -45.35 -19.58
C ILE A 159 -38.02 -45.40 -18.09
N SER A 160 -37.10 -45.85 -17.23
CA SER A 160 -37.25 -45.74 -15.76
C SER A 160 -35.99 -46.11 -14.98
N SER A 161 -34.79 -45.70 -15.43
CA SER A 161 -33.54 -46.04 -14.71
C SER A 161 -32.45 -44.96 -14.75
N ILE A 162 -32.81 -43.68 -14.54
CA ILE A 162 -31.80 -42.62 -14.28
C ILE A 162 -31.46 -42.52 -12.78
N ILE A 163 -32.18 -43.21 -11.89
CA ILE A 163 -31.90 -43.24 -10.46
C ILE A 163 -31.36 -44.63 -10.10
N HIS A 164 -30.04 -44.83 -10.16
CA HIS A 164 -29.28 -45.64 -9.22
C HIS A 164 -27.83 -45.85 -9.71
N SER A 165 -26.95 -44.87 -9.44
CA SER A 165 -25.54 -45.18 -9.13
C SER A 165 -24.79 -44.08 -8.36
N LEU A 166 -25.45 -43.10 -7.76
CA LEU A 166 -24.78 -42.16 -6.84
C LEU A 166 -24.87 -42.69 -5.41
N ARG A 167 -24.17 -43.81 -5.14
CA ARG A 167 -23.74 -44.13 -3.78
C ARG A 167 -22.51 -43.26 -3.50
N SER A 168 -22.73 -41.99 -3.17
CA SER A 168 -21.71 -41.13 -2.58
C SER A 168 -21.81 -41.26 -1.06
N THR A 169 -21.28 -42.36 -0.51
CA THR A 169 -20.88 -42.35 0.90
C THR A 169 -19.61 -41.52 0.96
N ARG A 170 -19.77 -40.20 1.09
CA ARG A 170 -18.69 -39.23 1.24
C ARG A 170 -17.88 -39.64 2.48
N LEU A 171 -16.64 -40.09 2.29
CA LEU A 171 -15.78 -40.68 3.32
C LEU A 171 -15.25 -39.60 4.29
N VAL A 172 -14.94 -40.01 5.52
CA VAL A 172 -14.28 -39.18 6.54
C VAL A 172 -12.97 -38.61 5.96
N GLY A 173 -12.85 -37.29 5.87
CA GLY A 173 -11.71 -36.59 5.27
C GLY A 173 -11.99 -35.80 3.99
N GLN A 174 -13.23 -35.80 3.49
CA GLN A 174 -13.66 -34.97 2.37
C GLN A 174 -14.12 -33.56 2.79
N ALA A 175 -13.96 -32.60 1.88
CA ALA A 175 -14.33 -31.20 1.97
C ALA A 175 -15.81 -31.04 2.34
N GLY A 176 -16.08 -30.21 3.34
CA GLY A 176 -17.43 -29.98 3.87
C GLY A 176 -18.37 -29.28 2.87
N PRO A 177 -19.69 -29.32 3.10
CA PRO A 177 -20.66 -28.64 2.27
C PRO A 177 -20.52 -27.12 2.41
N VAL A 178 -20.53 -26.44 1.27
CA VAL A 178 -20.51 -24.98 1.16
C VAL A 178 -21.91 -24.53 0.73
N CYS A 179 -22.47 -23.53 1.39
CA CYS A 179 -23.80 -23.03 1.01
C CYS A 179 -23.82 -22.56 -0.45
N GLY A 180 -24.75 -23.09 -1.24
CA GLY A 180 -24.94 -22.74 -2.66
C GLY A 180 -23.81 -23.19 -3.60
N LEU A 181 -22.85 -23.99 -3.13
CA LEU A 181 -21.72 -24.45 -3.95
C LEU A 181 -21.34 -25.89 -3.60
N ASP A 182 -21.44 -26.79 -4.57
CA ASP A 182 -21.01 -28.18 -4.41
C ASP A 182 -20.56 -28.75 -5.77
N PRO A 183 -19.34 -29.30 -5.87
CA PRO A 183 -18.81 -29.87 -7.12
C PRO A 183 -19.69 -30.97 -7.73
N ASP A 184 -20.44 -31.71 -6.91
CA ASP A 184 -21.31 -32.81 -7.39
C ASP A 184 -22.52 -32.28 -8.17
N PHE A 185 -22.90 -31.02 -7.95
CA PHE A 185 -24.09 -30.39 -8.53
C PHE A 185 -23.76 -29.43 -9.68
N CYS A 186 -22.49 -29.34 -10.04
CA CYS A 186 -22.02 -28.41 -11.06
C CYS A 186 -22.36 -28.87 -12.48
N ALA A 187 -23.13 -28.07 -13.25
CA ALA A 187 -23.52 -28.44 -14.61
C ALA A 187 -22.41 -28.16 -15.62
N ARG A 188 -21.74 -27.00 -15.52
CA ARG A 188 -20.62 -26.62 -16.38
C ARG A 188 -19.53 -25.86 -15.62
N PRO A 189 -18.24 -26.22 -15.77
CA PRO A 189 -17.78 -27.56 -16.16
C PRO A 189 -18.14 -28.57 -15.05
N ARG A 190 -18.51 -29.79 -15.44
CA ARG A 190 -18.66 -30.87 -14.44
C ARG A 190 -17.32 -31.13 -13.76
N SER A 191 -17.33 -31.34 -12.44
CA SER A 191 -16.12 -31.59 -11.64
C SER A 191 -15.55 -32.99 -11.88
N ILE A 192 -15.07 -33.25 -13.10
CA ILE A 192 -14.49 -34.52 -13.53
C ILE A 192 -13.20 -34.30 -14.33
N GLY A 193 -12.26 -35.25 -14.23
CA GLY A 193 -11.00 -35.22 -14.98
C GLY A 193 -10.17 -33.95 -14.72
N ALA A 194 -9.83 -33.22 -15.77
CA ALA A 194 -9.03 -31.99 -15.69
C ALA A 194 -9.72 -30.83 -14.94
N PHE A 195 -11.05 -30.90 -14.77
CA PHE A 195 -11.84 -29.92 -14.01
C PHE A 195 -12.26 -30.45 -12.63
N ALA A 196 -11.67 -31.56 -12.15
CA ALA A 196 -11.97 -32.10 -10.84
C ALA A 196 -11.54 -31.12 -9.74
N TRP A 197 -12.46 -30.82 -8.82
CA TRP A 197 -12.18 -29.96 -7.68
C TRP A 197 -11.50 -30.76 -6.57
N SER A 198 -10.85 -30.05 -5.65
CA SER A 198 -10.21 -30.71 -4.51
C SER A 198 -11.25 -31.33 -3.60
N GLU A 199 -11.21 -32.66 -3.46
CA GLU A 199 -12.09 -33.39 -2.56
C GLU A 199 -11.77 -33.18 -1.08
N THR A 200 -10.61 -32.63 -0.73
CA THR A 200 -10.13 -32.53 0.67
C THR A 200 -10.00 -31.10 1.18
N ASP A 201 -9.98 -30.11 0.29
CA ASP A 201 -9.72 -28.72 0.64
C ASP A 201 -10.63 -27.75 -0.11
N VAL A 202 -11.67 -27.26 0.58
CA VAL A 202 -12.62 -26.24 0.07
C VAL A 202 -11.92 -24.96 -0.39
N THR A 203 -10.73 -24.66 0.15
CA THR A 203 -10.01 -23.41 -0.19
C THR A 203 -9.39 -23.44 -1.58
N LYS A 204 -9.32 -24.62 -2.20
CA LYS A 204 -8.83 -24.80 -3.58
C LYS A 204 -9.96 -24.82 -4.60
N TRP A 205 -11.21 -24.67 -4.16
CA TRP A 205 -12.35 -24.68 -5.07
C TRP A 205 -12.35 -23.42 -5.93
N PRO A 206 -12.62 -23.54 -7.23
CA PRO A 206 -12.59 -22.41 -8.13
C PRO A 206 -13.71 -21.42 -7.86
N VAL A 207 -13.48 -20.18 -8.28
CA VAL A 207 -14.42 -19.05 -8.15
C VAL A 207 -15.18 -18.88 -9.45
N ASN A 208 -16.51 -18.73 -9.40
CA ASN A 208 -17.35 -18.43 -10.57
C ASN A 208 -17.16 -19.38 -11.77
N ILE A 209 -16.66 -20.59 -11.53
CA ILE A 209 -16.53 -21.59 -12.59
C ILE A 209 -17.81 -22.41 -12.72
N CYS A 210 -18.56 -22.54 -11.63
CA CYS A 210 -19.70 -23.44 -11.60
C CYS A 210 -21.01 -22.78 -12.00
N GLU A 211 -21.52 -23.16 -13.16
CA GLU A 211 -22.90 -22.89 -13.54
C GLU A 211 -23.80 -23.98 -12.95
N LEU A 212 -24.70 -23.57 -12.07
CA LEU A 212 -25.81 -24.42 -11.64
C LEU A 212 -26.86 -24.50 -12.76
N PRO A 213 -27.59 -25.62 -12.89
CA PRO A 213 -28.69 -25.72 -13.84
C PRO A 213 -29.78 -24.66 -13.56
N ASP A 214 -30.44 -24.16 -14.62
CA ASP A 214 -31.45 -23.08 -14.56
C ASP A 214 -32.58 -23.34 -13.54
N THR A 215 -32.85 -24.62 -13.26
CA THR A 215 -33.66 -25.06 -12.13
C THR A 215 -32.87 -26.08 -11.33
N VAL A 216 -32.49 -25.73 -10.10
CA VAL A 216 -32.07 -26.74 -9.11
C VAL A 216 -33.32 -27.56 -8.81
N PRO A 217 -33.41 -28.84 -9.23
CA PRO A 217 -34.59 -29.65 -8.96
C PRO A 217 -34.78 -29.72 -7.45
N ASN A 218 -36.03 -29.73 -6.97
CA ASN A 218 -36.30 -30.02 -5.55
C ASN A 218 -35.80 -31.44 -5.26
N MET A 219 -34.69 -31.56 -4.51
CA MET A 219 -34.02 -32.82 -4.20
C MET A 219 -34.59 -33.46 -2.94
N GLY A 220 -35.71 -32.95 -2.42
CA GLY A 220 -36.38 -33.50 -1.25
C GLY A 220 -35.51 -33.48 0.00
N GLY A 221 -34.61 -32.50 0.11
CA GLY A 221 -33.68 -32.39 1.24
C GLY A 221 -32.46 -33.31 1.16
N TYR A 222 -32.16 -33.92 0.01
CA TYR A 222 -30.93 -34.70 -0.19
C TYR A 222 -29.67 -33.82 -0.09
N ALA A 223 -29.72 -32.60 -0.61
CA ALA A 223 -28.64 -31.61 -0.54
C ALA A 223 -29.20 -30.24 -0.12
N PRO A 224 -29.57 -30.07 1.17
CA PRO A 224 -30.28 -28.88 1.63
C PRO A 224 -29.40 -27.61 1.56
N HIS A 225 -28.07 -27.75 1.51
CA HIS A 225 -27.14 -26.64 1.30
C HIS A 225 -27.16 -26.09 -0.13
N MET A 226 -27.73 -26.80 -1.10
CA MET A 226 -27.88 -26.36 -2.49
C MET A 226 -29.26 -25.76 -2.80
N GLU A 227 -30.28 -26.11 -2.00
CA GLU A 227 -31.66 -25.62 -2.18
C GLU A 227 -31.92 -24.29 -1.46
N CYS A 228 -31.09 -23.96 -0.46
CA CYS A 228 -31.26 -22.78 0.35
C CYS A 228 -30.79 -21.50 -0.38
N GLN A 229 -31.53 -20.40 -0.20
CA GLN A 229 -31.08 -19.09 -0.66
C GLN A 229 -29.90 -18.64 0.20
N VAL A 230 -28.74 -18.40 -0.43
CA VAL A 230 -27.55 -17.91 0.26
C VAL A 230 -27.76 -16.45 0.67
N THR A 231 -27.71 -16.18 1.98
CA THR A 231 -27.94 -14.84 2.55
C THR A 231 -26.65 -14.09 2.85
N GLY A 232 -25.54 -14.81 3.03
CA GLY A 232 -24.23 -14.26 3.39
C GLY A 232 -23.18 -14.56 2.34
N HIS A 233 -22.48 -13.52 1.88
CA HIS A 233 -21.41 -13.59 0.89
C HIS A 233 -20.13 -12.89 1.39
N PRO A 234 -18.96 -13.18 0.79
CA PRO A 234 -17.71 -12.57 1.18
C PRO A 234 -17.71 -11.04 1.01
N CYS A 235 -17.21 -10.34 2.03
CA CYS A 235 -17.01 -8.90 2.04
C CYS A 235 -15.58 -8.59 2.50
N CYS A 236 -14.82 -7.87 1.68
CA CYS A 236 -13.44 -7.49 1.97
C CYS A 236 -13.35 -6.13 2.67
N LEU A 237 -12.58 -6.08 3.77
CA LEU A 237 -12.53 -4.97 4.71
C LEU A 237 -11.10 -4.55 5.09
N GLY A 238 -10.99 -3.27 5.48
CA GLY A 238 -9.77 -2.67 6.05
C GLY A 238 -8.59 -2.61 5.08
N ILE A 239 -7.43 -2.15 5.57
CA ILE A 239 -6.17 -2.16 4.80
C ILE A 239 -5.45 -3.52 4.84
N LYS A 240 -5.84 -4.40 5.77
CA LYS A 240 -5.29 -5.74 5.95
C LYS A 240 -5.77 -6.76 4.92
N GLY A 241 -6.92 -6.49 4.28
CA GLY A 241 -7.59 -7.49 3.45
C GLY A 241 -8.30 -8.56 4.28
N GLU A 242 -8.93 -8.15 5.38
CA GLU A 242 -9.78 -9.05 6.18
C GLU A 242 -11.05 -9.36 5.38
N CYS A 243 -11.59 -10.57 5.58
CA CYS A 243 -12.82 -11.01 4.91
C CYS A 243 -13.83 -11.50 5.93
N ILE A 244 -15.09 -11.12 5.75
CA ILE A 244 -16.21 -11.64 6.55
C ILE A 244 -17.34 -12.12 5.64
N MET A 245 -18.07 -13.15 6.08
CA MET A 245 -19.30 -13.58 5.43
C MET A 245 -20.45 -12.71 5.94
N THR A 246 -21.03 -11.88 5.09
CA THR A 246 -22.04 -10.90 5.51
C THR A 246 -23.06 -10.56 4.42
N THR A 247 -24.09 -9.79 4.75
CA THR A 247 -25.08 -9.29 3.78
C THR A 247 -24.52 -8.10 3.00
N GLN A 248 -25.13 -7.76 1.88
CA GLN A 248 -24.75 -6.57 1.12
C GLN A 248 -24.91 -5.29 1.96
N GLU A 249 -26.04 -5.14 2.68
CA GLU A 249 -26.31 -3.97 3.52
C GLU A 249 -25.24 -3.79 4.61
N HIS A 250 -24.86 -4.87 5.30
CA HIS A 250 -23.80 -4.80 6.29
C HIS A 250 -22.46 -4.45 5.64
N CYS A 251 -22.12 -5.04 4.48
CA CYS A 251 -20.88 -4.76 3.76
C CYS A 251 -20.79 -3.28 3.33
N ASP A 252 -21.89 -2.71 2.83
CA ASP A 252 -21.97 -1.31 2.43
C ASP A 252 -21.85 -0.37 3.65
N PHE A 253 -22.44 -0.74 4.79
CA PHE A 253 -22.34 0.01 6.04
C PHE A 253 -20.90 0.12 6.54
N VAL A 254 -20.14 -0.98 6.50
CA VAL A 254 -18.71 -0.99 6.86
C VAL A 254 -17.80 -0.53 5.70
N ARG A 255 -18.40 -0.06 4.59
CA ARG A 255 -17.72 0.43 3.38
C ARG A 255 -16.71 -0.57 2.79
N GLY A 256 -17.08 -1.85 2.83
CA GLY A 256 -16.33 -2.96 2.28
C GLY A 256 -16.53 -3.13 0.78
N PHE A 257 -15.95 -4.20 0.24
CA PHE A 257 -16.19 -4.63 -1.14
C PHE A 257 -16.91 -5.99 -1.14
N TYR A 258 -18.13 -6.00 -1.65
CA TYR A 258 -19.04 -7.15 -1.64
C TYR A 258 -18.85 -8.06 -2.85
N TYR A 259 -18.85 -9.38 -2.64
CA TYR A 259 -18.70 -10.39 -3.70
C TYR A 259 -19.90 -11.32 -3.78
N PRO A 260 -20.93 -10.97 -4.58
CA PRO A 260 -22.17 -11.76 -4.65
C PRO A 260 -21.98 -13.15 -5.26
N ASN A 261 -20.96 -13.35 -6.09
CA ASN A 261 -20.76 -14.62 -6.81
C ASN A 261 -19.80 -15.58 -6.08
N ALA A 262 -19.14 -15.13 -5.00
CA ALA A 262 -18.24 -15.97 -4.23
C ALA A 262 -19.00 -16.59 -3.04
N ALA A 263 -18.65 -17.84 -2.70
CA ALA A 263 -19.25 -18.58 -1.59
C ALA A 263 -18.35 -18.61 -0.35
N LEU A 264 -17.04 -18.41 -0.53
CA LEU A 264 -16.03 -18.49 0.54
C LEU A 264 -15.09 -17.28 0.50
N CYS A 265 -14.57 -16.90 1.65
CA CYS A 265 -13.57 -15.84 1.75
C CYS A 265 -12.23 -16.23 1.12
N SER A 266 -11.87 -17.52 1.11
CA SER A 266 -10.66 -18.04 0.47
C SER A 266 -10.69 -17.95 -1.06
N GLN A 267 -11.87 -17.77 -1.64
CA GLN A 267 -12.06 -17.60 -3.08
C GLN A 267 -11.73 -16.16 -3.53
N VAL A 268 -11.80 -15.18 -2.64
CA VAL A 268 -11.57 -13.77 -3.00
C VAL A 268 -10.20 -13.31 -2.54
N ASN A 269 -9.54 -12.48 -3.35
CA ASN A 269 -8.29 -11.84 -2.97
C ASN A 269 -8.56 -10.41 -2.49
N CYS A 270 -8.83 -10.27 -1.19
CA CYS A 270 -9.12 -8.97 -0.58
C CYS A 270 -7.94 -7.98 -0.70
N LEU A 271 -6.70 -8.47 -0.63
CA LEU A 271 -5.52 -7.61 -0.74
C LEU A 271 -5.42 -6.98 -2.14
N ASN A 272 -5.69 -7.76 -3.20
CA ASN A 272 -5.69 -7.24 -4.57
C ASN A 272 -6.71 -6.09 -4.75
N GLN A 273 -7.89 -6.18 -4.13
CA GLN A 273 -8.89 -5.11 -4.16
C GLN A 273 -8.50 -3.85 -3.40
N ILE A 274 -7.80 -3.99 -2.28
CA ILE A 274 -7.31 -2.84 -1.50
C ILE A 274 -6.18 -2.15 -2.25
N CYS A 275 -5.31 -2.92 -2.90
CA CYS A 275 -4.23 -2.37 -3.68
C CYS A 275 -4.77 -1.68 -4.96
N GLY A 276 -5.73 -2.26 -5.68
CA GLY A 276 -6.70 -1.57 -6.56
C GLY A 276 -6.20 -0.80 -7.81
N MET A 277 -5.01 -0.19 -7.80
CA MET A 277 -4.51 0.65 -8.89
C MET A 277 -4.12 -0.15 -10.13
N SER A 278 -3.60 -1.36 -9.92
CA SER A 278 -3.39 -2.37 -10.97
C SER A 278 -3.60 -3.76 -10.37
N PRO A 279 -4.11 -4.76 -11.10
CA PRO A 279 -4.14 -6.12 -10.59
C PRO A 279 -2.72 -6.63 -10.34
N PHE A 280 -2.57 -7.57 -9.40
CA PHE A 280 -1.32 -8.32 -9.25
C PHE A 280 -1.07 -9.22 -10.47
N ILE A 281 0.18 -9.38 -10.88
CA ILE A 281 0.55 -10.32 -11.96
C ILE A 281 0.29 -11.75 -11.50
N ASN A 282 0.62 -12.05 -10.25
CA ASN A 282 0.28 -13.30 -9.59
C ASN A 282 -0.55 -12.96 -8.33
N ASN A 283 -1.74 -13.53 -8.22
CA ASN A 283 -2.64 -13.29 -7.08
C ASN A 283 -1.99 -13.68 -5.73
N GLU A 284 -0.99 -14.55 -5.72
CA GLU A 284 -0.30 -14.97 -4.50
C GLU A 284 0.84 -14.03 -4.09
N TYR A 285 1.40 -13.27 -5.04
CA TYR A 285 2.58 -12.43 -4.82
C TYR A 285 2.35 -10.98 -5.27
N PRO A 286 2.23 -10.04 -4.32
CA PRO A 286 2.06 -8.63 -4.63
C PRO A 286 3.34 -8.06 -5.26
N ASN A 287 3.17 -7.17 -6.24
CA ASN A 287 4.26 -6.74 -7.13
C ASN A 287 4.20 -5.26 -7.56
N GLN A 288 3.57 -4.39 -6.77
CA GLN A 288 3.31 -2.99 -7.15
C GLN A 288 4.42 -2.02 -6.73
N MET A 289 5.66 -2.28 -7.15
CA MET A 289 6.83 -1.44 -6.79
C MET A 289 6.74 0.00 -7.27
N TYR A 290 5.93 0.28 -8.30
CA TYR A 290 5.67 1.65 -8.78
C TYR A 290 5.11 2.57 -7.69
N ARG A 291 4.55 2.01 -6.60
CA ARG A 291 4.04 2.76 -5.45
C ARG A 291 5.08 3.65 -4.78
N ILE A 292 6.36 3.28 -4.88
CA ILE A 292 7.48 4.11 -4.42
C ILE A 292 7.48 5.46 -5.14
N PHE A 293 7.15 5.45 -6.44
CA PHE A 293 7.13 6.65 -7.26
C PHE A 293 5.78 7.38 -7.19
N THR A 294 4.65 6.65 -7.24
CA THR A 294 3.32 7.29 -7.25
C THR A 294 2.97 7.95 -5.93
N SER A 295 3.48 7.44 -4.81
CA SER A 295 3.26 8.02 -3.48
C SER A 295 3.73 9.47 -3.36
N LEU A 296 4.79 9.88 -4.08
CA LEU A 296 5.34 11.25 -4.07
C LEU A 296 4.32 12.29 -4.55
N PHE A 297 3.38 11.90 -5.41
CA PHE A 297 2.41 12.81 -6.02
C PHE A 297 1.04 12.80 -5.33
N LEU A 298 0.83 11.83 -4.43
CA LEU A 298 -0.39 11.73 -3.62
C LEU A 298 -0.27 12.58 -2.36
N HIS A 299 -1.38 13.02 -1.80
CA HIS A 299 -1.40 13.77 -0.55
C HIS A 299 -2.52 13.22 0.34
N ALA A 300 -2.23 13.09 1.63
CA ALA A 300 -3.17 12.60 2.63
C ALA A 300 -4.46 13.45 2.78
N GLY A 301 -4.45 14.73 2.38
CA GLY A 301 -5.57 15.64 2.57
C GLY A 301 -5.33 17.05 2.02
N VAL A 302 -6.37 17.90 2.08
CA VAL A 302 -6.33 19.31 1.61
C VAL A 302 -5.25 20.10 2.35
N LEU A 303 -5.21 19.98 3.68
CA LEU A 303 -4.26 20.73 4.51
C LEU A 303 -2.82 20.30 4.21
N HIS A 304 -2.61 18.99 4.04
CA HIS A 304 -1.30 18.46 3.66
C HIS A 304 -0.86 19.00 2.30
N LEU A 305 -1.75 19.01 1.30
CA LEU A 305 -1.47 19.56 -0.03
C LEU A 305 -1.09 21.05 0.01
N ILE A 306 -1.85 21.88 0.73
CA ILE A 306 -1.55 23.32 0.84
C ILE A 306 -0.18 23.55 1.48
N LEU A 307 0.11 22.83 2.58
CA LEU A 307 1.40 22.93 3.27
C LEU A 307 2.54 22.48 2.36
N SER A 308 2.40 21.32 1.69
CA SER A 308 3.41 20.80 0.77
C SER A 308 3.69 21.77 -0.36
N LEU A 309 2.66 22.35 -1.00
CA LEU A 309 2.84 23.34 -2.06
C LEU A 309 3.50 24.63 -1.56
N GLY A 310 3.13 25.10 -0.35
CA GLY A 310 3.76 26.26 0.27
C GLY A 310 5.26 26.06 0.50
N VAL A 311 5.63 24.95 1.13
CA VAL A 311 7.04 24.56 1.34
C VAL A 311 7.77 24.41 0.01
N GLN A 312 7.16 23.71 -0.96
CA GLN A 312 7.74 23.51 -2.28
C GLN A 312 8.05 24.84 -2.97
N MET A 313 7.10 25.79 -2.98
CA MET A 313 7.28 27.08 -3.65
C MET A 313 8.33 27.96 -2.98
N ILE A 314 8.51 27.85 -1.66
CA ILE A 314 9.51 28.62 -0.91
C ILE A 314 10.93 28.08 -1.19
N PHE A 315 11.14 26.76 -1.09
CA PHE A 315 12.49 26.19 -1.19
C PHE A 315 12.88 25.81 -2.63
N MET A 316 11.96 25.24 -3.42
CA MET A 316 12.30 24.71 -4.74
C MET A 316 12.49 25.82 -5.77
N ARG A 317 11.75 26.94 -5.68
CA ARG A 317 11.82 28.03 -6.67
C ARG A 317 13.22 28.59 -6.83
N ASP A 318 13.91 28.82 -5.72
CA ASP A 318 15.24 29.42 -5.74
C ASP A 318 16.30 28.39 -6.18
N LEU A 319 16.16 27.13 -5.74
CA LEU A 319 16.99 26.01 -6.20
C LEU A 319 16.84 25.75 -7.71
N GLU A 320 15.62 25.80 -8.23
CA GLU A 320 15.33 25.59 -9.65
C GLU A 320 15.98 26.68 -10.52
N LYS A 321 15.93 27.95 -10.10
CA LYS A 321 16.58 29.06 -10.79
C LYS A 321 18.11 28.91 -10.83
N MET A 322 18.72 28.40 -9.76
CA MET A 322 20.17 28.26 -9.64
C MET A 322 20.71 27.01 -10.36
N ILE A 323 20.05 25.88 -10.18
CA ILE A 323 20.55 24.56 -10.61
C ILE A 323 19.98 24.20 -12.00
N GLY A 324 18.77 24.68 -12.31
CA GLY A 324 17.99 24.32 -13.49
C GLY A 324 16.98 23.20 -13.24
N TRP A 325 15.87 23.25 -13.97
CA TRP A 325 14.70 22.38 -13.78
C TRP A 325 14.99 20.87 -13.91
N HIS A 326 15.86 20.48 -14.85
CA HIS A 326 16.16 19.06 -15.13
C HIS A 326 16.89 18.39 -13.95
N ARG A 327 17.89 19.06 -13.39
CA ARG A 327 18.66 18.54 -12.25
C ARG A 327 17.85 18.49 -10.98
N ILE A 328 17.09 19.55 -10.68
CA ILE A 328 16.26 19.58 -9.48
C ILE A 328 15.17 18.51 -9.54
N THR A 329 14.59 18.25 -10.72
CA THR A 329 13.63 17.16 -10.93
C THR A 329 14.26 15.79 -10.66
N LEU A 330 15.47 15.54 -11.18
CA LEU A 330 16.19 14.29 -10.92
C LEU A 330 16.48 14.10 -9.43
N VAL A 331 16.99 15.12 -8.74
CA VAL A 331 17.27 15.01 -7.30
C VAL A 331 15.98 14.76 -6.53
N TYR A 332 14.92 15.50 -6.83
CA TYR A 332 13.64 15.40 -6.14
C TYR A 332 13.01 14.01 -6.25
N ILE A 333 12.96 13.44 -7.46
CA ILE A 333 12.38 12.11 -7.69
C ILE A 333 13.27 11.02 -7.06
N LEU A 334 14.58 11.03 -7.33
CA LEU A 334 15.47 9.97 -6.86
C LEU A 334 15.56 9.94 -5.33
N SER A 335 15.71 11.10 -4.69
CA SER A 335 15.75 11.17 -3.23
C SER A 335 14.41 10.81 -2.58
N GLY A 336 13.28 11.23 -3.17
CA GLY A 336 11.96 10.84 -2.70
C GLY A 336 11.73 9.32 -2.76
N CYS A 337 12.15 8.68 -3.85
CA CYS A 337 12.10 7.22 -3.97
C CYS A 337 12.97 6.52 -2.91
N ILE A 338 14.18 7.01 -2.64
CA ILE A 338 15.05 6.47 -1.58
C ILE A 338 14.42 6.65 -0.20
N GLY A 339 13.76 7.78 0.08
CA GLY A 339 13.02 7.97 1.33
C GLY A 339 11.86 7.01 1.48
N SER A 340 11.02 6.93 0.44
CA SER A 340 9.87 6.02 0.42
C SER A 340 10.29 4.54 0.59
N LEU A 341 11.42 4.15 -0.01
CA LEU A 341 12.00 2.83 0.19
C LEU A 341 12.49 2.64 1.63
N THR A 342 13.20 3.62 2.19
CA THR A 342 13.70 3.62 3.57
C THR A 342 12.55 3.41 4.57
N SER A 343 11.51 4.25 4.48
CA SER A 343 10.30 4.10 5.30
C SER A 343 9.63 2.75 5.11
N GLY A 344 9.50 2.27 3.86
CA GLY A 344 8.91 0.96 3.57
C GLY A 344 9.61 -0.24 4.21
N ILE A 345 10.85 -0.07 4.66
CA ILE A 345 11.59 -1.12 5.38
C ILE A 345 11.32 -1.05 6.88
N PHE A 346 11.32 0.14 7.47
CA PHE A 346 11.20 0.33 8.92
C PHE A 346 9.75 0.44 9.42
N LEU A 347 8.84 0.90 8.57
CA LEU A 347 7.42 1.13 8.85
C LEU A 347 6.55 0.44 7.78
N PRO A 348 6.48 -0.91 7.82
CA PRO A 348 5.84 -1.71 6.78
C PRO A 348 4.31 -1.52 6.71
N TYR A 349 3.68 -1.08 7.79
CA TYR A 349 2.22 -1.00 7.89
C TYR A 349 1.66 0.43 7.89
N GLN A 350 2.53 1.45 7.86
CA GLN A 350 2.09 2.83 7.70
C GLN A 350 1.81 3.11 6.23
N VAL A 351 0.67 3.75 5.96
CA VAL A 351 0.36 4.30 4.63
C VAL A 351 1.01 5.66 4.50
N GLU A 352 1.88 5.82 3.51
CA GLU A 352 2.60 7.07 3.28
C GLU A 352 2.20 7.69 1.93
N THR A 353 2.03 9.00 1.95
CA THR A 353 1.76 9.83 0.78
C THR A 353 2.47 11.16 0.93
N GLY A 354 2.82 11.78 -0.18
CA GLY A 354 3.31 13.14 -0.20
C GLY A 354 4.78 13.24 -0.55
N PRO A 355 5.20 14.44 -0.99
CA PRO A 355 6.58 14.69 -1.36
C PRO A 355 7.49 15.01 -0.18
N THR A 356 7.02 14.91 1.06
CA THR A 356 7.73 15.40 2.26
C THR A 356 9.17 14.91 2.32
N GLY A 357 9.45 13.63 2.04
CA GLY A 357 10.82 13.12 1.94
C GLY A 357 11.67 13.88 0.91
N ALA A 358 11.15 14.07 -0.31
CA ALA A 358 11.84 14.83 -1.35
C ALA A 358 12.07 16.31 -0.95
N GLN A 359 11.19 16.90 -0.15
CA GLN A 359 11.38 18.25 0.41
C GLN A 359 12.52 18.29 1.43
N PHE A 360 12.68 17.26 2.26
CA PHE A 360 13.85 17.11 3.13
C PHE A 360 15.15 16.94 2.32
N ALA A 361 15.10 16.29 1.15
CA ALA A 361 16.26 16.26 0.27
C ALA A 361 16.68 17.65 -0.21
N LEU A 362 15.72 18.56 -0.48
CA LEU A 362 16.02 19.95 -0.81
C LEU A 362 16.76 20.66 0.34
N LEU A 363 16.37 20.40 1.59
CA LEU A 363 17.11 20.91 2.76
C LEU A 363 18.55 20.39 2.79
N GLY A 364 18.76 19.10 2.49
CA GLY A 364 20.11 18.52 2.37
C GLY A 364 20.95 19.17 1.27
N ILE A 365 20.36 19.49 0.12
CA ILE A 365 21.03 20.23 -0.96
C ILE A 365 21.43 21.63 -0.49
N THR A 366 20.52 22.36 0.17
CA THR A 366 20.82 23.71 0.67
C THR A 366 21.95 23.71 1.72
N LEU A 367 22.05 22.66 2.53
CA LEU A 367 23.14 22.49 3.49
C LEU A 367 24.49 22.38 2.77
N VAL A 368 24.58 21.54 1.73
CA VAL A 368 25.81 21.37 0.94
C VAL A 368 26.16 22.66 0.18
N ASP A 369 25.16 23.37 -0.34
CA ASP A 369 25.35 24.66 -1.01
C ASP A 369 25.96 25.71 -0.06
N PHE A 370 25.47 25.81 1.19
CA PHE A 370 26.05 26.72 2.19
C PHE A 370 27.49 26.37 2.55
N ILE A 371 27.80 25.08 2.70
CA ILE A 371 29.17 24.61 2.98
C ILE A 371 30.09 24.97 1.80
N HIS A 372 29.62 24.83 0.56
CA HIS A 372 30.41 25.16 -0.61
C HIS A 372 30.62 26.67 -0.79
N CYS A 373 29.58 27.47 -0.52
CA CYS A 373 29.62 28.91 -0.65
C CYS A 373 30.17 29.64 0.59
N TRP A 374 30.67 28.90 1.60
CA TRP A 374 31.11 29.42 2.90
C TRP A 374 31.93 30.72 2.83
N ASN A 375 32.88 30.79 1.89
CA ASN A 375 33.80 31.93 1.75
C ASN A 375 33.15 33.18 1.10
N PHE A 376 31.99 33.02 0.48
CA PHE A 376 31.27 34.09 -0.23
C PHE A 376 30.11 34.68 0.58
N LEU A 377 29.67 33.99 1.64
CA LEU A 377 28.62 34.47 2.52
C LEU A 377 29.20 35.51 3.50
N ALA A 378 28.46 36.61 3.70
CA ALA A 378 28.83 37.61 4.70
C ALA A 378 28.78 37.03 6.14
N HIS A 379 27.81 36.15 6.41
CA HIS A 379 27.56 35.56 7.73
C HIS A 379 27.33 34.04 7.61
N PRO A 380 28.38 33.24 7.32
CA PRO A 380 28.24 31.81 7.01
C PRO A 380 27.72 30.99 8.19
N TRP A 381 28.21 31.26 9.41
CA TRP A 381 27.78 30.56 10.63
C TRP A 381 26.30 30.76 10.93
N TYR A 382 25.76 31.96 10.73
CA TYR A 382 24.34 32.23 10.96
C TYR A 382 23.46 31.47 9.96
N ALA A 383 23.87 31.42 8.68
CA ALA A 383 23.17 30.66 7.66
C ALA A 383 23.19 29.15 7.94
N LEU A 384 24.36 28.61 8.34
CA LEU A 384 24.51 27.20 8.71
C LEU A 384 23.68 26.85 9.95
N LEU A 385 23.81 27.62 11.03
CA LEU A 385 23.06 27.40 12.27
C LEU A 385 21.55 27.45 12.04
N ARG A 386 21.06 28.40 11.24
CA ARG A 386 19.65 28.49 10.87
C ARG A 386 19.17 27.26 10.11
N ASN A 387 19.96 26.74 9.17
CA ASN A 387 19.61 25.54 8.42
C ASN A 387 19.61 24.28 9.32
N ILE A 388 20.65 24.10 10.14
CA ILE A 388 20.74 22.98 11.10
C ILE A 388 19.59 23.03 12.11
N LEU A 389 19.28 24.22 12.65
CA LEU A 389 18.17 24.42 13.58
C LEU A 389 16.83 24.08 12.92
N LEU A 390 16.62 24.51 11.66
CA LEU A 390 15.42 24.17 10.90
C LEU A 390 15.29 22.64 10.72
N VAL A 391 16.36 21.97 10.29
CA VAL A 391 16.39 20.51 10.11
C VAL A 391 16.09 19.81 11.43
N PHE A 392 16.73 20.23 12.53
CA PHE A 392 16.49 19.68 13.86
C PHE A 392 15.03 19.84 14.31
N ILE A 393 14.46 21.03 14.14
CA ILE A 393 13.05 21.31 14.47
C ILE A 393 12.12 20.41 13.65
N LEU A 394 12.37 20.25 12.34
CA LEU A 394 11.54 19.43 11.47
C LEU A 394 11.61 17.93 11.82
N PHE A 395 12.80 17.40 12.15
CA PHE A 395 12.91 16.02 12.65
C PHE A 395 12.26 15.83 14.03
N THR A 396 12.28 16.87 14.88
CA THR A 396 11.59 16.86 16.19
C THR A 396 10.07 16.85 16.01
N PHE A 397 9.52 17.68 15.13
CA PHE A 397 8.11 17.60 14.75
C PHE A 397 7.77 16.27 14.08
N GLY A 398 8.74 15.66 13.40
CA GLY A 398 8.64 14.34 12.82
C GLY A 398 8.47 13.19 13.81
N LEU A 399 8.56 13.45 15.12
CA LEU A 399 8.20 12.50 16.18
C LEU A 399 6.68 12.45 16.44
N LEU A 400 5.88 13.15 15.62
CA LEU A 400 4.43 13.07 15.60
C LEU A 400 3.96 12.02 14.58
N PRO A 401 2.86 11.30 14.84
CA PRO A 401 2.43 10.12 14.06
C PRO A 401 2.10 10.39 12.58
N TRP A 402 2.00 11.65 12.16
CA TRP A 402 1.66 12.01 10.78
C TRP A 402 2.86 12.29 9.88
N ILE A 403 4.06 12.39 10.44
CA ILE A 403 5.27 12.76 9.70
C ILE A 403 6.24 11.58 9.75
N ASP A 404 6.70 11.13 8.58
CA ASP A 404 7.56 9.95 8.47
C ASP A 404 9.05 10.32 8.55
N ASN A 405 9.65 10.11 9.71
CA ASN A 405 11.06 10.43 9.93
C ASN A 405 12.02 9.50 9.19
N TYR A 406 11.65 8.25 8.93
CA TYR A 406 12.50 7.34 8.13
C TYR A 406 12.57 7.77 6.68
N ALA A 407 11.44 8.16 6.09
CA ALA A 407 11.42 8.71 4.74
C ALA A 407 12.23 10.01 4.67
N ASN A 408 12.01 10.92 5.61
CA ASN A 408 12.71 12.20 5.68
C ASN A 408 14.23 12.02 5.83
N ALA A 409 14.68 11.13 6.71
CA ALA A 409 16.10 10.84 6.92
C ALA A 409 16.75 10.20 5.69
N GLY A 410 16.09 9.19 5.08
CA GLY A 410 16.58 8.53 3.87
C GLY A 410 16.71 9.50 2.69
N SER A 411 15.70 10.33 2.47
CA SER A 411 15.74 11.35 1.42
C SER A 411 16.75 12.47 1.70
N PHE A 412 16.89 12.92 2.95
CA PHE A 412 17.89 13.93 3.33
C PHE A 412 19.32 13.45 3.02
N LEU A 413 19.65 12.21 3.42
CA LEU A 413 20.94 11.59 3.14
C LEU A 413 21.16 11.42 1.62
N SER A 414 20.14 10.94 0.90
CA SER A 414 20.20 10.84 -0.56
C SER A 414 20.37 12.21 -1.23
N GLY A 415 19.74 13.26 -0.71
CA GLY A 415 19.84 14.63 -1.20
C GLY A 415 21.25 15.19 -1.06
N ILE A 416 21.91 14.95 0.08
CA ILE A 416 23.32 15.31 0.29
C ILE A 416 24.21 14.60 -0.74
N LEU A 417 24.08 13.29 -0.92
CA LEU A 417 24.89 12.54 -1.89
C LEU A 417 24.65 12.99 -3.33
N LEU A 418 23.38 13.13 -3.74
CA LEU A 418 23.00 13.60 -5.07
C LEU A 418 23.43 15.05 -5.32
N SER A 419 23.54 15.87 -4.27
CA SER A 419 24.01 17.24 -4.43
C SER A 419 25.44 17.28 -4.96
N PHE A 420 26.33 16.43 -4.44
CA PHE A 420 27.72 16.33 -4.92
C PHE A 420 27.83 15.84 -6.37
N ILE A 421 26.86 15.04 -6.82
CA ILE A 421 26.84 14.44 -8.16
C ILE A 421 26.27 15.42 -9.20
N LEU A 422 25.13 16.05 -8.90
CA LEU A 422 24.30 16.76 -9.89
C LEU A 422 24.46 18.29 -9.86
N LEU A 423 24.90 18.89 -8.75
CA LEU A 423 25.02 20.35 -8.69
C LEU A 423 26.19 20.85 -9.55
N PRO A 424 25.96 21.92 -10.32
CA PRO A 424 27.03 22.63 -10.97
C PRO A 424 27.78 23.44 -9.90
N PHE A 425 28.75 22.83 -9.21
CA PHE A 425 29.77 23.57 -8.45
C PHE A 425 30.65 24.36 -9.43
N ARG A 426 30.08 25.38 -10.06
CA ARG A 426 30.84 26.36 -10.83
C ARG A 426 31.40 27.32 -9.80
N GLY A 427 32.65 27.11 -9.40
CA GLY A 427 33.47 28.25 -8.99
C GLY A 427 33.42 29.24 -10.15
N PHE A 428 32.84 30.42 -9.90
CA PHE A 428 32.77 31.59 -10.75
C PHE A 428 33.52 31.47 -12.10
N ILE A 429 32.82 31.02 -13.15
CA ILE A 429 33.18 31.39 -14.52
C ILE A 429 32.42 32.68 -14.80
N TYR A 430 32.93 33.80 -14.28
CA TYR A 430 32.84 35.02 -15.08
C TYR A 430 34.02 34.92 -16.05
N PRO A 431 33.82 34.87 -17.37
CA PRO A 431 34.94 35.11 -18.26
C PRO A 431 35.50 36.51 -17.89
N PRO A 432 36.82 36.70 -17.79
CA PRO A 432 37.34 38.05 -17.69
C PRO A 432 36.90 38.80 -18.95
N VAL A 433 36.04 39.79 -18.78
CA VAL A 433 35.83 40.82 -19.81
C VAL A 433 37.13 41.63 -19.84
N SER A 434 38.10 41.15 -20.61
CA SER A 434 39.28 41.91 -21.05
C SER A 434 40.17 41.06 -21.96
N LEU A 435 39.61 40.55 -23.06
CA LEU A 435 40.43 40.25 -24.24
C LEU A 435 39.73 40.61 -25.56
N THR A 436 38.79 41.56 -25.52
CA THR A 436 38.22 42.19 -26.73
C THR A 436 38.56 43.67 -26.84
N ALA A 437 39.29 44.24 -25.88
CA ALA A 437 39.74 45.64 -25.92
C ALA A 437 41.06 45.87 -26.68
N SER A 438 41.61 44.85 -27.34
CA SER A 438 42.90 44.97 -28.06
C SER A 438 42.77 44.99 -29.60
N ILE A 439 41.56 45.04 -30.16
CA ILE A 439 41.36 45.13 -31.63
C ILE A 439 40.64 46.43 -32.06
N ALA A 440 40.17 47.26 -31.13
CA ALA A 440 39.50 48.53 -31.47
C ALA A 440 40.40 49.77 -31.25
N THR A 441 41.69 49.69 -31.59
CA THR A 441 42.54 50.88 -31.81
C THR A 441 42.90 50.99 -33.28
N SER A 442 41.90 51.22 -34.11
CA SER A 442 42.04 51.99 -35.34
C SER A 442 40.65 52.48 -35.74
N VAL A 443 40.57 53.73 -36.18
CA VAL A 443 39.38 54.48 -36.61
C VAL A 443 38.81 55.44 -35.54
N ASN A 444 39.29 56.68 -35.67
CA ASN A 444 38.70 57.98 -35.33
C ASN A 444 38.31 58.31 -33.88
N GLN A 445 39.18 59.12 -33.26
CA GLN A 445 38.74 60.31 -32.54
C GLN A 445 37.83 61.17 -33.43
N ASN A 446 36.79 61.71 -32.79
CA ASN A 446 36.04 62.94 -33.08
C ASN A 446 34.55 62.64 -33.14
N ILE A 447 33.81 63.18 -32.16
CA ILE A 447 32.51 63.87 -32.27
C ILE A 447 31.76 63.76 -30.91
N PHE A 448 31.79 64.90 -30.20
CA PHE A 448 30.77 65.47 -29.30
C PHE A 448 30.47 64.88 -27.90
N ASP A 449 31.03 65.57 -26.90
CA ASP A 449 30.36 66.35 -25.85
C ASP A 449 29.27 65.75 -24.93
N ASN A 450 29.65 65.73 -23.64
CA ASN A 450 29.02 66.42 -22.49
C ASN A 450 27.51 66.34 -22.19
N ASN A 451 27.26 66.01 -20.91
CA ASN A 451 26.10 66.36 -20.06
C ASN A 451 24.73 65.74 -20.39
N TYR A 452 24.10 65.05 -19.42
CA TYR A 452 22.94 65.59 -18.66
C TYR A 452 22.40 64.57 -17.63
N TYR A 453 21.89 65.12 -16.54
CA TYR A 453 21.33 64.48 -15.34
C TYR A 453 20.02 63.69 -15.56
N ASN A 454 19.77 62.76 -14.63
CA ASN A 454 18.48 62.31 -14.05
C ASN A 454 17.35 61.75 -14.95
N THR A 455 16.94 60.50 -14.69
CA THR A 455 15.52 60.10 -14.57
C THR A 455 15.37 58.80 -13.76
N PRO A 456 14.45 58.72 -12.76
CA PRO A 456 14.08 57.47 -12.10
C PRO A 456 12.82 56.87 -12.75
N ILE A 457 12.88 55.61 -13.19
CA ILE A 457 11.69 54.88 -13.63
C ILE A 457 11.16 54.05 -12.47
N THR A 458 10.03 54.50 -11.95
CA THR A 458 9.15 53.85 -10.98
C THR A 458 8.34 52.73 -11.66
N SER A 459 8.06 51.64 -10.93
CA SER A 459 7.09 50.60 -11.31
C SER A 459 6.35 50.13 -10.04
N PRO A 460 5.05 49.77 -10.13
CA PRO A 460 4.06 50.06 -9.10
C PRO A 460 3.93 48.98 -8.02
N ARG A 461 3.59 49.41 -6.80
CA ARG A 461 3.13 48.57 -5.69
C ARG A 461 1.64 48.32 -5.81
N THR A 462 1.21 47.09 -5.57
CA THR A 462 -0.09 46.78 -4.94
C THR A 462 0.06 45.62 -3.94
N PRO A 463 -0.74 45.58 -2.87
CA PRO A 463 -0.37 44.97 -1.60
C PRO A 463 -1.04 43.60 -1.39
N SER A 464 -0.36 42.69 -0.70
CA SER A 464 -1.00 41.49 -0.14
C SER A 464 -0.35 41.13 1.19
N ILE A 465 -1.21 41.09 2.21
CA ILE A 465 -0.99 40.68 3.59
C ILE A 465 -0.45 39.24 3.59
N LEU A 466 0.79 39.03 4.03
CA LEU A 466 1.32 37.70 4.32
C LEU A 466 2.43 37.79 5.36
N PHE A 467 2.38 36.87 6.32
CA PHE A 467 3.37 36.69 7.39
C PHE A 467 4.79 36.76 6.85
N ASN A 468 5.56 37.67 7.44
CA ASN A 468 6.89 38.07 7.03
C ASN A 468 7.93 36.99 7.41
N PHE A 469 8.05 35.96 6.58
CA PHE A 469 9.30 35.23 6.40
C PHE A 469 10.03 35.79 5.16
N ASN A 470 10.38 37.08 5.22
CA ASN A 470 11.39 37.61 4.30
C ASN A 470 12.72 36.92 4.61
N LEU A 471 13.14 36.03 3.71
CA LEU A 471 14.55 35.72 3.57
C LEU A 471 15.25 37.05 3.24
N PRO A 472 16.15 37.58 4.09
CA PRO A 472 16.86 38.78 3.71
C PRO A 472 17.72 38.44 2.50
N ASP A 473 17.78 39.34 1.52
CA ASP A 473 18.91 39.46 0.61
C ASP A 473 20.17 39.57 1.49
N ILE A 474 20.81 38.44 1.80
CA ILE A 474 22.07 38.43 2.52
C ILE A 474 23.07 38.94 1.51
N ASN A 475 23.36 40.24 1.59
CA ASN A 475 24.41 40.97 0.89
C ASN A 475 25.54 40.03 0.47
N ARG A 476 25.45 39.53 -0.77
CA ARG A 476 26.56 38.91 -1.47
C ARG A 476 27.62 40.00 -1.52
N LYS A 477 28.81 39.76 -0.96
CA LYS A 477 29.90 40.74 -1.07
C LYS A 477 30.05 41.07 -2.56
N SER A 478 29.77 42.32 -2.93
CA SER A 478 30.16 42.80 -4.26
C SER A 478 31.67 42.62 -4.35
N CYS A 479 32.13 41.86 -5.34
CA CYS A 479 33.54 41.74 -5.67
C CYS A 479 34.02 43.08 -6.25
N THR A 480 34.22 44.09 -5.40
CA THR A 480 34.99 45.28 -5.78
C THR A 480 36.47 44.99 -5.56
N SER A 481 37.20 45.08 -6.66
CA SER A 481 38.63 44.87 -6.85
C SER A 481 39.51 45.65 -5.88
N LEU A 482 40.46 44.96 -5.24
CA LEU A 482 41.69 45.55 -4.73
C LEU A 482 42.83 45.07 -5.64
N GLN A 483 43.22 45.91 -6.59
CA GLN A 483 44.46 45.74 -7.35
C GLN A 483 45.63 45.97 -6.40
N HIS A 484 46.43 44.94 -6.14
CA HIS A 484 47.82 45.13 -5.71
C HIS A 484 48.73 44.77 -6.88
N GLN A 485 49.46 45.79 -7.33
CA GLN A 485 50.44 45.75 -8.40
C GLN A 485 51.66 44.95 -7.95
N SER A 486 51.94 43.83 -8.63
CA SER A 486 53.28 43.22 -8.63
C SER A 486 53.50 42.48 -9.95
N SER A 487 54.58 42.86 -10.62
CA SER A 487 55.00 42.43 -11.94
C SER A 487 55.47 40.96 -11.92
N MET A 488 54.65 40.06 -12.48
CA MET A 488 55.03 38.69 -12.84
C MET A 488 54.62 38.41 -14.30
N HIS A 489 55.46 37.67 -15.02
CA HIS A 489 55.33 37.38 -16.45
C HIS A 489 54.01 36.62 -16.76
N PRO A 490 53.14 37.09 -17.68
CA PRO A 490 51.78 36.57 -17.86
C PRO A 490 51.66 35.07 -18.19
N GLN A 491 52.67 34.46 -18.82
CA GLN A 491 52.65 33.04 -19.19
C GLN A 491 52.75 32.09 -17.97
N TYR A 492 53.49 32.47 -16.94
CA TYR A 492 53.70 31.63 -15.75
C TYR A 492 52.46 31.62 -14.84
N LEU A 493 51.77 32.77 -14.75
CA LEU A 493 50.51 32.92 -14.02
C LEU A 493 49.38 32.09 -14.68
N GLN A 494 49.36 32.04 -16.00
CA GLN A 494 48.40 31.23 -16.76
C GLN A 494 48.66 29.72 -16.60
N GLN A 495 49.92 29.29 -16.57
CA GLN A 495 50.30 27.90 -16.29
C GLN A 495 49.96 27.46 -14.85
N LEU A 496 50.21 28.32 -13.86
CA LEU A 496 49.83 28.07 -12.47
C LEU A 496 48.30 28.01 -12.29
N GLN A 497 47.55 28.89 -12.96
CA GLN A 497 46.09 28.87 -12.97
C GLN A 497 45.56 27.59 -13.63
N LEU A 498 46.16 27.15 -14.74
CA LEU A 498 45.83 25.89 -15.41
C LEU A 498 46.12 24.67 -14.54
N GLN A 499 47.28 24.61 -13.86
CA GLN A 499 47.61 23.52 -12.93
C GLN A 499 46.67 23.49 -11.72
N GLN A 500 46.36 24.67 -11.14
CA GLN A 500 45.43 24.78 -10.02
C GLN A 500 43.99 24.43 -10.42
N GLN A 501 43.59 24.76 -11.65
CA GLN A 501 42.29 24.39 -12.22
C GLN A 501 42.22 22.88 -12.53
N ASN A 502 43.31 22.26 -13.01
CA ASN A 502 43.37 20.83 -13.31
C ASN A 502 43.36 19.98 -12.02
N SER A 503 44.07 20.40 -10.97
CA SER A 503 44.05 19.76 -9.65
C SER A 503 42.66 19.84 -8.99
N LYS A 504 42.00 21.00 -9.06
CA LYS A 504 40.61 21.18 -8.57
C LYS A 504 39.60 20.35 -9.38
N CYS A 505 39.82 20.19 -10.69
CA CYS A 505 38.99 19.34 -11.54
C CYS A 505 39.13 17.85 -11.17
N HIS A 506 40.36 17.38 -10.95
CA HIS A 506 40.62 16.00 -10.55
C HIS A 506 40.02 15.67 -9.18
N HIS A 507 40.18 16.58 -8.20
CA HIS A 507 39.57 16.41 -6.87
C HIS A 507 38.03 16.38 -6.93
N ARG A 508 37.42 17.22 -7.78
CA ARG A 508 35.97 17.21 -8.00
C ARG A 508 35.50 15.93 -8.67
N CYS A 509 36.18 15.46 -9.71
CA CYS A 509 35.85 14.19 -10.35
C CYS A 509 35.93 13.03 -9.36
N PHE A 510 36.94 13.02 -8.49
CA PHE A 510 37.07 12.02 -7.43
C PHE A 510 35.87 12.04 -6.46
N ILE A 511 35.44 13.22 -5.99
CA ILE A 511 34.27 13.36 -5.11
C ILE A 511 33.00 12.86 -5.82
N ILE A 512 32.79 13.24 -7.09
CA ILE A 512 31.62 12.80 -7.85
C ILE A 512 31.58 11.27 -7.97
N ILE A 513 32.71 10.64 -8.30
CA ILE A 513 32.81 9.18 -8.41
C ILE A 513 32.53 8.52 -7.06
N LEU A 514 33.15 9.01 -5.97
CA LEU A 514 32.94 8.49 -4.62
C LEU A 514 31.48 8.60 -4.19
N CYS A 515 30.87 9.77 -4.32
CA CYS A 515 29.47 9.98 -3.97
C CYS A 515 28.52 9.15 -4.85
N SER A 516 28.85 8.95 -6.13
CA SER A 516 28.07 8.10 -7.03
C SER A 516 28.11 6.63 -6.59
N ILE A 517 29.30 6.13 -6.22
CA ILE A 517 29.45 4.77 -5.69
C ILE A 517 28.69 4.63 -4.36
N LEU A 518 28.85 5.57 -3.43
CA LEU A 518 28.14 5.55 -2.14
C LEU A 518 26.62 5.58 -2.33
N TRP A 519 26.12 6.40 -3.24
CA TRP A 519 24.69 6.48 -3.55
C TRP A 519 24.16 5.19 -4.18
N LEU A 520 24.93 4.57 -5.09
CA LEU A 520 24.57 3.27 -5.67
C LEU A 520 24.57 2.16 -4.62
N ILE A 521 25.56 2.12 -3.73
CA ILE A 521 25.61 1.16 -2.61
C ILE A 521 24.40 1.36 -1.70
N LEU A 522 24.05 2.60 -1.36
CA LEU A 522 22.85 2.92 -0.58
C LEU A 522 21.58 2.41 -1.28
N CYS A 523 21.42 2.74 -2.56
CA CYS A 523 20.26 2.35 -3.35
C CYS A 523 20.11 0.82 -3.46
N ILE A 524 21.17 0.12 -3.85
CA ILE A 524 21.18 -1.35 -3.98
C ILE A 524 20.97 -2.00 -2.62
N GLY A 525 21.64 -1.51 -1.57
CA GLY A 525 21.49 -2.02 -0.21
C GLY A 525 20.05 -1.90 0.30
N LEU A 526 19.39 -0.76 0.08
CA LEU A 526 18.00 -0.56 0.44
C LEU A 526 17.05 -1.45 -0.38
N ILE A 527 17.29 -1.63 -1.68
CA ILE A 527 16.47 -2.53 -2.51
C ILE A 527 16.61 -3.97 -2.05
N LEU A 528 17.83 -4.43 -1.79
CA LEU A 528 18.09 -5.78 -1.27
C LEU A 528 17.45 -5.97 0.10
N MET A 529 17.59 -5.00 1.00
CA MET A 529 16.96 -5.04 2.32
C MET A 529 15.43 -5.02 2.21
N PHE A 530 14.86 -4.27 1.28
CA PHE A 530 13.41 -4.25 1.04
C PHE A 530 12.88 -5.58 0.48
N ILE A 531 13.61 -6.25 -0.41
CA ILE A 531 13.14 -7.50 -1.03
C ILE A 531 13.38 -8.70 -0.11
N TRP A 532 14.56 -8.78 0.52
CA TRP A 532 15.04 -10.01 1.16
C TRP A 532 15.12 -9.95 2.69
N GLY A 533 15.16 -8.75 3.29
CA GLY A 533 15.40 -8.59 4.73
C GLY A 533 14.59 -7.48 5.38
N PRO A 534 13.26 -7.40 5.18
CA PRO A 534 12.48 -6.40 5.88
C PRO A 534 12.48 -6.60 7.38
N ILE A 535 12.54 -5.48 8.09
CA ILE A 535 12.48 -5.48 9.53
C ILE A 535 11.00 -5.51 9.94
N ILE A 536 10.44 -6.72 9.98
CA ILE A 536 9.03 -6.92 10.32
C ILE A 536 8.82 -6.85 11.84
N ASN A 537 9.84 -7.21 12.63
CA ASN A 537 9.81 -7.22 14.08
C ASN A 537 10.83 -6.23 14.68
N CYS A 538 10.46 -4.96 14.77
CA CYS A 538 11.25 -3.97 15.47
C CYS A 538 10.41 -3.21 16.49
N ARG A 539 10.62 -3.53 17.77
CA ARG A 539 9.92 -2.89 18.88
C ARG A 539 10.27 -1.39 18.99
N PHE A 540 11.46 -0.99 18.54
CA PHE A 540 11.96 0.37 18.72
C PHE A 540 11.86 1.28 17.48
N CYS A 541 11.61 0.72 16.30
CA CYS A 541 11.67 1.49 15.06
C CYS A 541 10.59 2.59 15.04
N ASN A 542 9.40 2.28 15.57
CA ASN A 542 8.31 3.23 15.62
C ASN A 542 8.63 4.49 16.43
N TYR A 543 9.54 4.44 17.42
CA TYR A 543 9.89 5.61 18.24
C TYR A 543 10.61 6.71 17.46
N PHE A 544 11.27 6.37 16.35
CA PHE A 544 11.90 7.39 15.51
C PHE A 544 10.87 8.26 14.78
N THR A 545 9.64 7.77 14.64
CA THR A 545 8.52 8.45 13.95
C THR A 545 7.39 8.85 14.89
N CYS A 546 7.25 8.18 16.05
CA CYS A 546 6.23 8.53 17.03
C CYS A 546 6.63 8.21 18.46
N LEU A 547 6.64 9.26 19.29
CA LEU A 547 6.73 9.11 20.73
C LEU A 547 5.33 8.82 21.31
N PRO A 548 5.13 7.71 22.06
CA PRO A 548 3.83 7.40 22.64
C PRO A 548 3.54 8.30 23.84
N LEU A 549 3.05 9.50 23.58
CA LEU A 549 2.60 10.44 24.62
C LEU A 549 1.35 9.91 25.36
N THR A 550 0.50 9.14 24.66
CA THR A 550 -0.64 8.39 25.22
C THR A 550 -0.69 6.99 24.62
N SER A 551 -1.46 6.07 25.23
CA SER A 551 -1.51 4.66 24.81
C SER A 551 -1.96 4.45 23.37
N ASN A 552 -2.75 5.37 22.81
CA ASN A 552 -3.37 5.21 21.48
C ASN A 552 -2.79 6.17 20.43
N PHE A 553 -1.84 7.05 20.82
CA PHE A 553 -1.38 8.14 19.96
C PHE A 553 -0.63 7.66 18.71
N CYS A 554 0.07 6.54 18.83
CA CYS A 554 0.88 5.96 17.75
C CYS A 554 0.19 4.76 17.07
N ASP A 555 -1.06 4.46 17.39
CA ASP A 555 -1.77 3.27 16.89
C ASP A 555 -1.97 3.29 15.37
N ASN A 556 -2.03 4.48 14.76
CA ASN A 556 -2.17 4.64 13.31
C ASN A 556 -0.94 4.19 12.52
N LEU A 557 0.19 3.96 13.20
CA LEU A 557 1.46 3.52 12.60
C LEU A 557 1.62 2.01 12.61
N GLN A 558 0.88 1.31 13.48
CA GLN A 558 0.86 -0.14 13.53
C GLN A 558 -0.51 -0.65 13.16
N VAL A 559 -0.56 -1.43 12.09
CA VAL A 559 -1.71 -2.30 11.86
C VAL A 559 -1.65 -3.38 12.94
N ASN A 560 -2.42 -3.24 14.01
CA ASN A 560 -2.50 -4.27 15.05
C ASN A 560 -3.24 -5.48 14.49
N VAL A 561 -2.49 -6.45 13.97
CA VAL A 561 -3.05 -7.64 13.32
C VAL A 561 -3.66 -8.63 14.31
N LYS A 562 -3.45 -8.41 15.62
CA LYS A 562 -4.01 -9.24 16.70
C LYS A 562 -5.22 -8.59 17.40
N GLN A 563 -5.47 -7.30 17.19
CA GLN A 563 -6.60 -6.62 17.81
C GLN A 563 -7.88 -7.06 17.14
N ARG A 564 -8.73 -7.73 17.92
CA ARG A 564 -10.08 -8.10 17.53
C ARG A 564 -10.87 -6.81 17.40
N SER A 565 -11.49 -6.59 16.25
CA SER A 565 -12.47 -5.54 16.07
C SER A 565 -13.74 -5.98 16.79
N ASP A 566 -13.78 -5.78 18.12
CA ASP A 566 -14.93 -6.09 19.01
C ASP A 566 -16.26 -5.46 18.53
N CYS A 567 -16.16 -4.57 17.57
CA CYS A 567 -17.26 -3.88 16.93
C CYS A 567 -17.95 -4.65 15.80
N ILE A 568 -17.21 -5.48 15.04
CA ILE A 568 -17.70 -5.97 13.75
C ILE A 568 -18.66 -7.13 13.92
N LEU A 569 -18.46 -8.03 14.91
CA LEU A 569 -19.45 -8.96 15.45
C LEU A 569 -18.94 -9.52 16.80
N PRO A 570 -19.73 -9.57 17.88
CA PRO A 570 -19.29 -10.15 19.16
C PRO A 570 -19.08 -11.68 19.10
N ASN A 571 -19.70 -12.36 18.12
CA ASN A 571 -19.78 -13.83 18.06
C ASN A 571 -19.25 -14.45 16.76
N TRP A 572 -18.60 -13.69 15.88
CA TRP A 572 -18.05 -14.22 14.63
C TRP A 572 -16.55 -13.98 14.60
N ILE A 573 -15.80 -15.04 14.25
CA ILE A 573 -14.34 -15.21 14.21
C ILE A 573 -13.75 -15.91 15.42
#